data_AF-A0A7W0N1N6-F1
#
_entry.id   AF-A0A7W0N1N6-F1
#
_cell.length_a   1.000
_cell.length_b   1.000
_cell.length_c   1.000
_cell.angle_alpha   90.00
_cell.angle_beta   90.00
_cell.angle_gamma   90.00
#
_symmetry.space_group_name_H-M   'P 1'
#
loop_
_entity.id
_entity.type
_entity.pdbx_description
1 polymer ?
#
loop_
_entity_poly.entity_id
_entity_poly.type
_entity_poly.pdbx_seq_one_letter_code
_entity_poly.pdbx_strand_id
1 'polypeptide(L)' 'MTWIDVPSLAVERIAQRYELRRPGLLRYSDSSFAGELGLDDDGFVVRYPGLAERVHPPLRDNRP' A
#
# COMPACT_ATOMS: atom_id res chain seq x y z
N MET A 1 -12.19 -5.09 -3.45
CA MET A 1 -11.06 -4.89 -4.39
C MET A 1 -10.91 -6.17 -5.20
N THR A 2 -10.38 -6.07 -6.42
CA THR A 2 -9.94 -7.25 -7.19
C THR A 2 -8.51 -7.55 -6.81
N TRP A 3 -8.25 -8.75 -6.30
CA TRP A 3 -6.92 -9.27 -6.02
C TRP A 3 -6.44 -10.12 -7.19
N ILE A 4 -5.16 -10.00 -7.52
CA ILE A 4 -4.51 -10.79 -8.55
C ILE A 4 -3.37 -11.52 -7.86
N ASP A 5 -3.49 -12.85 -7.76
CA ASP A 5 -2.43 -13.70 -7.22
C ASP A 5 -1.29 -13.83 -8.24
N VAL A 6 -0.05 -13.82 -7.76
CA VAL A 6 1.14 -13.94 -8.60
C VAL A 6 1.99 -15.13 -8.16
N PRO A 7 2.55 -15.91 -9.11
CA PRO A 7 2.56 -15.68 -10.55
C PRO A 7 1.35 -16.26 -11.30
N SER A 8 0.37 -16.87 -10.61
CA SER A 8 -0.74 -17.62 -11.23
C SER A 8 -1.68 -16.76 -12.08
N LEU A 9 -1.76 -15.46 -11.78
CA LEU A 9 -2.71 -14.48 -12.33
C LEU A 9 -4.18 -14.84 -12.04
N ALA A 10 -4.44 -15.66 -11.02
CA ALA A 10 -5.79 -15.91 -10.55
C ALA A 10 -6.42 -14.63 -10.01
N VAL A 11 -7.68 -14.40 -10.34
CA VAL A 11 -8.41 -13.18 -10.00
C VAL A 11 -9.49 -13.49 -8.97
N GLU A 12 -9.43 -12.83 -7.82
CA GLU A 12 -10.37 -13.04 -6.72
C GLU A 12 -10.93 -11.71 -6.21
N ARG A 13 -12.16 -11.76 -5.68
CA ARG A 13 -12.75 -10.60 -5.00
C ARG A 13 -12.47 -10.68 -3.51
N ILE A 14 -11.78 -9.68 -2.99
CA ILE A 14 -11.52 -9.56 -1.54
C ILE A 14 -12.12 -8.28 -0.97
N ALA A 15 -12.69 -8.42 0.23
CA ALA A 15 -13.15 -7.29 1.02
C ALA A 15 -11.95 -6.65 1.73
N GLN A 16 -11.66 -5.40 1.39
CA GLN A 16 -10.57 -4.62 1.98
C GLN A 16 -11.15 -3.38 2.62
N ARG A 17 -10.58 -2.98 3.76
CA ARG A 17 -10.88 -1.74 4.46
C ARG A 17 -9.61 -0.92 4.60
N TYR A 18 -9.73 0.36 4.27
CA TYR A 18 -8.68 1.36 4.40
C TYR A 18 -9.19 2.47 5.31
N GLU A 19 -8.43 2.77 6.35
CA GLU A 19 -8.80 3.80 7.31
C GLU A 19 -7.62 4.73 7.56
N LEU A 20 -7.79 6.01 7.24
CA LEU A 20 -6.79 7.02 7.55
C LEU A 20 -6.68 7.16 9.07
N ARG A 21 -5.49 7.00 9.62
CA ARG A 21 -5.22 7.17 11.06
C ARG A 21 -4.73 8.58 11.37
N ARG A 22 -3.83 9.08 10.52
CA ARG A 22 -3.30 10.44 10.50
C ARG A 22 -2.65 10.69 9.13
N PRO A 23 -2.29 11.94 8.77
CA PRO A 23 -1.52 12.20 7.55
C PRO A 23 -0.27 11.28 7.48
N GLY A 24 -0.06 10.65 6.32
CA GLY A 24 1.05 9.71 6.10
C GLY A 24 0.90 8.33 6.76
N LEU A 25 -0.22 8.01 7.42
CA LEU A 25 -0.44 6.70 8.05
C LEU A 25 -1.85 6.15 7.80
N LEU A 26 -1.92 5.04 7.06
CA LEU A 26 -3.15 4.37 6.65
C LEU A 26 -3.20 2.97 7.26
N ARG A 27 -4.29 2.60 7.93
CA ARG A 27 -4.52 1.20 8.32
C ARG A 27 -5.22 0.47 7.19
N TYR A 28 -4.61 -0.64 6.76
CA TYR A 28 -5.19 -1.63 5.88
C TYR A 28 -5.69 -2.83 6.69
N SER A 29 -6.81 -3.44 6.28
CA SER A 29 -7.23 -4.75 6.76
C SER A 29 -8.09 -5.50 5.74
N ASP A 30 -7.92 -6.82 5.68
CA ASP A 30 -8.81 -7.78 5.02
C ASP A 30 -9.11 -8.96 5.97
N SER A 31 -9.58 -10.09 5.44
CA SER A 31 -9.90 -11.29 6.21
C SER A 31 -8.69 -12.05 6.78
N SER A 32 -7.50 -11.81 6.25
CA SER A 32 -6.27 -12.56 6.53
C SER A 32 -5.17 -11.72 7.19
N PHE A 33 -5.19 -10.41 6.95
CA PHE A 33 -4.11 -9.51 7.38
C PHE A 33 -4.66 -8.14 7.80
N ALA A 34 -3.96 -7.50 8.74
CA ALA A 34 -4.14 -6.09 9.04
C ALA A 34 -2.78 -5.44 9.39
N GLY A 35 -2.56 -4.23 8.90
CA GLY A 35 -1.29 -3.52 9.08
C GLY A 35 -1.40 -2.02 8.83
N GLU A 36 -0.42 -1.28 9.33
CA GLU A 36 -0.32 0.16 9.10
C GLU A 36 0.72 0.45 8.01
N LEU A 37 0.29 1.18 6.99
CA LEU A 37 1.08 1.58 5.85
C LEU A 37 1.55 3.02 6.06
N GLY A 38 2.87 3.23 5.99
CA GLY A 38 3.44 4.57 5.92
C GLY A 38 3.36 5.09 4.49
N LEU A 39 2.87 6.32 4.30
CA LEU A 39 2.72 6.97 3.01
C LEU A 39 3.57 8.25 2.94
N ASP A 40 4.00 8.63 1.73
CA ASP A 40 4.49 9.98 1.47
C ASP A 40 3.36 10.97 1.15
N ASP A 41 3.72 12.22 0.85
CA ASP A 41 2.78 13.31 0.59
C ASP A 41 1.95 13.09 -0.69
N ASP A 42 2.45 12.28 -1.62
CA ASP A 42 1.75 11.90 -2.86
C ASP A 42 0.88 10.64 -2.68
N GLY A 43 0.91 10.02 -1.50
CA GLY A 43 0.12 8.84 -1.15
C GLY A 43 0.77 7.50 -1.51
N PHE A 44 2.05 7.47 -1.90
CA PHE A 44 2.77 6.23 -2.17
C PHE A 44 3.26 5.57 -0.88
N VAL A 45 3.17 4.24 -0.82
CA VAL A 45 3.66 3.46 0.32
C VAL A 45 5.19 3.55 0.41
N VAL A 46 5.68 3.99 1.57
CA VAL A 46 7.11 4.05 1.89
C VAL A 46 7.52 2.89 2.80
N ARG A 47 6.57 2.38 3.59
CA ARG A 47 6.77 1.25 4.50
C ARG A 47 5.51 0.40 4.61
N TYR A 48 5.66 -0.88 4.31
CA TYR A 48 4.68 -1.94 4.50
C TYR A 48 5.27 -2.96 5.48
N PRO A 49 4.95 -2.89 6.79
CA PRO A 49 5.56 -3.73 7.81
C PRO A 49 5.45 -5.22 7.47
N GLY A 50 6.60 -5.91 7.45
CA GLY A 50 6.68 -7.34 7.18
C GLY A 50 6.57 -7.75 5.71
N LEU A 51 6.35 -6.81 4.78
CA LEU A 51 6.15 -7.10 3.35
C LEU A 51 7.09 -6.32 2.44
N ALA A 52 7.22 -5.00 2.63
CA ALA A 52 8.03 -4.18 1.74
C ALA A 52 8.50 -2.88 2.40
N GLU A 53 9.64 -2.37 1.94
CA GLU A 53 10.14 -1.04 2.27
C GLU A 53 10.63 -0.36 1.00
N ARG A 54 10.41 0.94 0.88
CA ARG A 54 10.82 1.71 -0.29
C ARG A 54 12.33 1.95 -0.26
N VAL A 55 13.02 1.53 -1.32
CA VAL A 55 14.49 1.61 -1.42
C VAL A 55 15.02 2.96 -1.96
N HIS A 56 14.19 3.74 -2.67
CA HIS A 56 14.58 5.04 -3.21
C HIS A 56 13.46 6.08 -3.04
N PRO A 57 13.80 7.35 -2.74
CA PRO A 57 12.82 8.43 -2.83
C PRO A 57 12.29 8.56 -4.27
N PRO A 58 11.04 9.02 -4.47
CA PRO A 58 10.49 9.18 -5.80
C PRO A 58 11.36 10.14 -6.61
N LEU A 59 11.54 9.82 -7.90
CA LEU A 59 12.20 10.71 -8.85
C LEU A 59 11.36 11.99 -8.91
N ARG A 60 11.83 13.09 -8.30
CA ARG A 60 11.12 14.37 -8.42
C ARG A 60 11.30 14.87 -9.85
N ASP A 61 10.22 14.89 -10.63
CA ASP A 61 10.19 15.54 -11.95
C ASP A 61 10.34 17.05 -11.73
N ASN A 62 11.58 17.54 -11.78
CA ASN A 62 11.90 18.97 -11.83
C ASN A 62 11.58 19.53 -13.22
N ARG A 63 10.33 19.40 -13.69
CA ARG A 63 9.91 20.16 -14.87
C ARG A 63 9.64 21.62 -14.46
N PRO A 64 10.28 22.59 -15.15
CA PRO A 64 10.22 24.01 -14.82
C PRO A 64 8.83 24.62 -15.05
#